data_AF-A0AAV7KC00-F1
#
_entry.id   AF-A0AAV7KC00-F1
#
_cell.length_a   1.000
_cell.length_b   1.000
_cell.length_c   1.000
_cell.angle_alpha   90.00
_cell.angle_beta   90.00
_cell.angle_gamma   90.00
#
_symmetry.space_group_name_H-M   'P 1'
#
loop_
_entity.id
_entity.type
_entity.pdbx_description
1 polymer ?
#
loop_
_entity_poly.entity_id
_entity_poly.type
_entity_poly.pdbx_seq_one_letter_code
_entity_poly.pdbx_strand_id
1 'polypeptide(L)'
;MNSNLRSYIEYLTREKLEQNMKQESMLDIGYPMNLKNTETHAAAKIEILKSFPFLLHYRNPMIMEPFWTAQLMKEEKSLITELIAPWGGTPENTWGYITSGGSESNLAAIKFALKLFRPRKPILVFSKETHYSIIKFLDFCESSFLDCVIAPTNLSGQMDHTQIWDILEACYSPGTPVIVIATLGTTMKGATDDVLKIREVLLEKGVRKDNLYVHADAALNGGFWHLDKANYPYQLGNDTNLLSISGYKCWKIRLLQFDWQQEYNMCQERVKHIESMLRKLDIESLINPASIIICFPKPPQEIIQKYVLPTHYDEHLGNISHLVVLPHVTKDIVDSFILDLNQHLGDKGLRFVYRQSLV
;
A
#
# COMPACT_ATOMS: atom_id res chain seq x y z
N MET A 1 19.73 -3.39 -35.25
CA MET A 1 19.29 -3.87 -33.92
C MET A 1 20.29 -4.92 -33.45
N ASN A 2 20.93 -4.71 -32.28
CA ASN A 2 21.91 -5.65 -31.73
C ASN A 2 21.29 -7.05 -31.52
N SER A 3 22.04 -8.10 -31.85
CA SER A 3 21.65 -9.51 -31.66
C SER A 3 21.12 -9.79 -30.26
N ASN A 4 21.70 -9.17 -29.23
CA ASN A 4 21.25 -9.28 -27.84
C ASN A 4 19.84 -8.75 -27.59
N LEU A 5 19.40 -7.70 -28.30
CA LEU A 5 18.04 -7.16 -28.16
C LEU A 5 17.02 -8.12 -28.77
N ARG A 6 17.37 -8.75 -29.90
CA ARG A 6 16.53 -9.74 -30.56
C ARG A 6 16.41 -11.01 -29.72
N SER A 7 17.51 -11.49 -29.16
CA SER A 7 17.51 -12.62 -28.22
C SER A 7 16.78 -12.30 -26.91
N TYR A 8 16.82 -11.06 -26.42
CA TYR A 8 16.02 -10.62 -25.26
C TYR A 8 14.52 -10.59 -25.59
N ILE A 9 14.14 -10.07 -26.76
CA ILE A 9 12.75 -10.08 -27.25
C ILE A 9 12.26 -11.52 -27.51
N GLU A 10 13.11 -12.40 -28.04
CA GLU A 10 12.83 -13.82 -28.25
C GLU A 10 12.80 -14.61 -26.93
N TYR A 11 13.59 -14.23 -25.92
CA TYR A 11 13.49 -14.77 -24.55
C TYR A 11 12.18 -14.38 -23.87
N LEU A 12 11.70 -13.15 -24.12
CA LEU A 12 10.36 -12.68 -23.76
C LEU A 12 9.25 -13.27 -24.64
N THR A 13 9.48 -14.39 -25.32
CA THR A 13 8.41 -15.11 -26.01
C THR A 13 7.32 -15.46 -25.00
N ARG A 14 6.10 -15.08 -25.37
CA ARG A 14 4.88 -15.20 -24.57
C ARG A 14 4.73 -16.57 -23.91
N GLU A 15 5.11 -17.64 -24.59
CA GLU A 15 5.01 -19.02 -24.05
C GLU A 15 5.95 -19.28 -22.86
N LYS A 16 7.19 -18.79 -22.88
CA LYS A 16 8.14 -18.94 -21.77
C LYS A 16 7.72 -18.08 -20.57
N LEU A 17 7.27 -16.86 -20.83
CA LEU A 17 6.70 -16.00 -19.78
C LEU A 17 5.42 -16.60 -19.19
N GLU A 18 4.52 -17.15 -20.01
CA GLU A 18 3.30 -17.81 -19.54
C GLU A 18 3.58 -19.10 -18.77
N GLN A 19 4.58 -19.90 -19.17
CA GLN A 19 4.99 -21.10 -18.45
C GLN A 19 5.61 -20.77 -17.09
N ASN A 20 6.55 -19.83 -17.03
CA ASN A 20 7.19 -19.40 -15.78
C ASN A 20 6.19 -18.71 -14.85
N MET A 21 5.35 -17.80 -15.36
CA MET A 21 4.31 -17.15 -14.56
C MET A 21 3.25 -18.13 -14.04
N LYS A 22 2.90 -19.18 -14.80
CA LYS A 22 1.96 -20.21 -14.33
C LYS A 22 2.56 -21.09 -13.24
N GLN A 23 3.86 -21.40 -13.31
CA GLN A 23 4.54 -22.21 -12.29
C GLN A 23 4.88 -21.43 -11.02
N GLU A 24 5.29 -20.16 -11.11
CA GLU A 24 5.78 -19.37 -9.97
C GLU A 24 4.69 -18.55 -9.26
N SER A 25 3.56 -18.21 -9.90
CA SER A 25 2.57 -17.28 -9.32
C SER A 25 1.46 -17.90 -8.46
N MET A 26 1.23 -19.22 -8.53
CA MET A 26 0.03 -19.81 -7.89
C MET A 26 0.11 -19.91 -6.36
N LEU A 27 1.31 -19.82 -5.77
CA LEU A 27 1.54 -19.90 -4.33
C LEU A 27 2.07 -18.59 -3.72
N ASP A 28 2.16 -17.51 -4.51
CA ASP A 28 2.58 -16.20 -3.97
C ASP A 28 1.49 -15.66 -3.04
N ILE A 29 1.82 -15.71 -1.75
CA ILE A 29 1.04 -15.12 -0.66
C ILE A 29 1.86 -14.08 0.10
N GLY A 30 3.08 -13.79 -0.33
CA GLY A 30 3.98 -12.87 0.36
C GLY A 30 3.82 -11.42 -0.08
N TYR A 31 3.33 -11.18 -1.29
CA TYR A 31 3.19 -9.83 -1.84
C TYR A 31 1.74 -9.40 -1.98
N PRO A 32 1.46 -8.08 -1.84
CA PRO A 32 0.11 -7.55 -1.96
C PRO A 32 -0.33 -7.42 -3.43
N MET A 33 -0.32 -8.51 -4.18
CA MET A 33 -0.77 -8.56 -5.57
C MET A 33 -1.96 -9.51 -5.67
N ASN A 34 -3.14 -9.03 -6.07
CA ASN A 34 -4.31 -9.89 -6.16
C ASN A 34 -4.26 -10.73 -7.45
N LEU A 35 -3.85 -11.99 -7.30
CA LEU A 35 -3.61 -12.90 -8.41
C LEU A 35 -4.87 -13.61 -8.90
N LYS A 36 -6.04 -13.42 -8.27
CA LYS A 36 -7.27 -14.09 -8.65
C LYS A 36 -7.66 -13.62 -10.05
N ASN A 37 -7.56 -14.53 -11.02
CA ASN A 37 -7.94 -14.33 -12.41
C ASN A 37 -9.27 -15.04 -12.61
N THR A 38 -10.26 -14.35 -13.19
CA THR A 38 -11.38 -15.04 -13.82
C THR A 38 -11.17 -14.99 -15.33
N GLU A 39 -11.54 -16.04 -16.04
CA GLU A 39 -11.36 -16.18 -17.50
C GLU A 39 -11.95 -14.98 -18.27
N THR A 40 -13.04 -14.41 -17.76
CA THR A 40 -13.71 -13.22 -18.29
C THR A 40 -12.83 -11.95 -18.32
N HIS A 41 -11.95 -11.72 -17.33
CA HIS A 41 -11.10 -10.51 -17.31
C HIS A 41 -9.96 -10.58 -18.32
N ALA A 42 -9.36 -11.75 -18.48
CA ALA A 42 -8.29 -11.95 -19.45
C ALA A 42 -8.83 -11.77 -20.88
N ALA A 43 -10.01 -12.35 -21.17
CA ALA A 43 -10.68 -12.21 -22.45
C ALA A 43 -11.03 -10.74 -22.77
N ALA A 44 -11.65 -10.02 -21.83
CA ALA A 44 -11.99 -8.60 -22.01
C ALA A 44 -10.75 -7.70 -22.21
N LYS A 45 -9.67 -7.91 -21.45
CA LYS A 45 -8.40 -7.17 -21.64
C LYS A 45 -7.81 -7.41 -23.02
N ILE A 46 -7.81 -8.66 -23.48
CA ILE A 46 -7.30 -9.03 -24.81
C ILE A 46 -8.15 -8.39 -25.91
N GLU A 47 -9.47 -8.36 -25.75
CA GLU A 47 -10.38 -7.74 -26.72
C GLU A 47 -10.20 -6.22 -26.81
N ILE A 48 -10.07 -5.52 -25.67
CA ILE A 48 -9.79 -4.08 -25.65
C ILE A 48 -8.45 -3.76 -26.32
N LEU A 49 -7.37 -4.49 -25.96
CA LEU A 49 -6.04 -4.28 -26.55
C LEU A 49 -6.00 -4.59 -28.05
N LYS A 50 -6.82 -5.54 -28.51
CA LYS A 50 -6.98 -5.85 -29.94
C LYS A 50 -7.76 -4.76 -30.69
N SER A 51 -8.76 -4.17 -30.03
CA SER A 51 -9.70 -3.23 -30.65
C SER A 51 -9.19 -1.78 -30.64
N PHE A 52 -8.35 -1.43 -29.65
CA PHE A 52 -7.82 -0.09 -29.45
C PHE A 52 -6.31 -0.13 -29.18
N PRO A 53 -5.47 -0.30 -30.22
CA PRO A 53 -4.01 -0.37 -30.07
C PRO A 53 -3.38 0.95 -29.59
N PHE A 54 -4.13 2.06 -29.59
CA PHE A 54 -3.69 3.38 -29.15
C PHE A 54 -4.73 4.02 -28.22
N LEU A 55 -4.74 3.61 -26.95
CA LEU A 55 -5.41 4.35 -25.88
C LEU A 55 -4.39 5.33 -25.27
N LEU A 56 -4.71 6.63 -25.29
CA LEU A 56 -3.81 7.67 -24.79
C LEU A 56 -4.52 8.53 -23.74
N HIS A 57 -3.88 8.69 -22.58
CA HIS A 57 -4.33 9.55 -21.49
C HIS A 57 -3.40 10.78 -21.45
N TYR A 58 -3.66 11.76 -22.32
CA TYR A 58 -2.72 12.88 -22.55
C TYR A 58 -3.00 14.11 -21.66
N ARG A 59 -4.08 14.12 -20.87
CA ARG A 59 -4.60 15.34 -20.21
C ARG A 59 -5.33 15.10 -18.89
N ASN A 60 -5.83 16.18 -18.30
CA ASN A 60 -6.59 16.19 -17.05
C ASN A 60 -7.91 15.40 -17.20
N PRO A 61 -8.08 14.26 -16.51
CA PRO A 61 -9.27 13.41 -16.65
C PRO A 61 -10.55 14.06 -16.08
N MET A 62 -10.42 15.10 -15.27
CA MET A 62 -11.57 15.81 -14.67
C MET A 62 -12.17 16.86 -15.62
N ILE A 63 -11.50 17.19 -16.74
CA ILE A 63 -11.97 18.14 -17.76
C ILE A 63 -12.20 17.37 -19.07
N MET A 64 -13.46 17.28 -19.51
CA MET A 64 -13.80 16.58 -20.75
C MET A 64 -13.38 17.40 -21.98
N GLU A 65 -12.59 16.78 -22.86
CA GLU A 65 -12.20 17.35 -24.15
C GLU A 65 -13.09 16.77 -25.27
N PRO A 66 -13.84 17.60 -26.01
CA PRO A 66 -14.83 17.13 -26.98
C PRO A 66 -14.23 16.62 -28.30
N PHE A 67 -12.97 16.90 -28.60
CA PHE A 67 -12.38 16.64 -29.93
C PHE A 67 -11.53 15.37 -30.02
N TRP A 68 -11.21 14.72 -28.90
CA TRP A 68 -10.38 13.51 -28.88
C TRP A 68 -11.23 12.28 -28.54
N THR A 69 -11.32 11.33 -29.47
CA THR A 69 -12.24 10.18 -29.37
C THR A 69 -11.58 8.90 -28.87
N ALA A 70 -10.25 8.79 -28.92
CA ALA A 70 -9.48 7.63 -28.45
C ALA A 70 -9.02 7.81 -26.98
N GLN A 71 -9.96 7.93 -26.06
CA GLN A 71 -9.71 8.14 -24.64
C GLN A 71 -10.71 7.42 -23.73
N LEU A 72 -10.28 7.14 -22.50
CA LEU A 72 -11.11 6.58 -21.42
C LEU A 72 -11.37 7.58 -20.28
N MET A 73 -11.34 8.89 -20.57
CA MET A 73 -11.45 9.91 -19.51
C MET A 73 -12.79 9.85 -18.75
N LYS A 74 -13.87 9.42 -19.41
CA LYS A 74 -15.18 9.26 -18.75
C LYS A 74 -15.14 8.11 -17.75
N GLU A 75 -14.55 6.99 -18.15
CA GLU A 75 -14.37 5.79 -17.33
C GLU A 75 -13.40 6.08 -16.18
N GLU A 76 -12.28 6.77 -16.46
CA GLU A 76 -11.32 7.21 -15.45
C GLU A 76 -11.97 8.14 -14.42
N LYS A 77 -12.72 9.16 -14.86
CA LYS A 77 -13.46 10.05 -13.97
C LYS A 77 -14.48 9.27 -13.12
N SER A 78 -15.21 8.34 -13.72
CA SER A 78 -16.19 7.50 -13.01
C SER A 78 -15.51 6.65 -11.93
N LEU A 79 -14.41 5.99 -12.28
CA LEU A 79 -13.63 5.17 -11.35
C LEU A 79 -13.06 6.00 -10.20
N ILE A 80 -12.45 7.16 -10.50
CA ILE A 80 -11.93 8.06 -9.48
C ILE A 80 -13.05 8.48 -8.55
N THR A 81 -14.19 8.91 -9.10
CA THR A 81 -15.37 9.35 -8.32
C THR A 81 -15.89 8.26 -7.38
N GLU A 82 -15.99 7.02 -7.87
CA GLU A 82 -16.41 5.87 -7.05
C GLU A 82 -15.42 5.57 -5.93
N LEU A 83 -14.11 5.62 -6.20
CA LEU A 83 -13.08 5.32 -5.20
C LEU A 83 -12.96 6.39 -4.12
N ILE A 84 -13.22 7.66 -4.44
CA ILE A 84 -13.09 8.80 -3.51
C ILE A 84 -14.38 9.12 -2.76
N ALA A 85 -15.55 8.71 -3.26
CA ALA A 85 -16.83 8.95 -2.59
C ALA A 85 -16.89 8.44 -1.13
N PRO A 86 -16.37 7.24 -0.80
CA PRO A 86 -16.37 6.76 0.58
C PRO A 86 -15.46 7.57 1.51
N TRP A 87 -14.53 8.35 0.95
CA TRP A 87 -13.65 9.28 1.66
C TRP A 87 -14.23 10.69 1.77
N GLY A 88 -15.50 10.89 1.39
CA GLY A 88 -16.18 12.20 1.39
C GLY A 88 -15.87 13.07 0.18
N GLY A 89 -15.16 12.53 -0.80
CA GLY A 89 -14.89 13.24 -2.05
C GLY A 89 -16.10 13.27 -2.98
N THR A 90 -16.19 14.32 -3.80
CA THR A 90 -17.13 14.47 -4.91
C THR A 90 -16.39 15.03 -6.13
N PRO A 91 -16.94 14.92 -7.34
CA PRO A 91 -16.34 15.52 -8.53
C PRO A 91 -16.16 17.04 -8.44
N GLU A 92 -16.90 17.71 -7.57
CA GLU A 92 -16.85 19.16 -7.37
C GLU A 92 -15.76 19.60 -6.39
N ASN A 93 -15.43 18.75 -5.40
CA ASN A 93 -14.48 19.08 -4.34
C ASN A 93 -13.14 18.31 -4.41
N THR A 94 -13.01 17.38 -5.36
CA THR A 94 -11.78 16.60 -5.57
C THR A 94 -11.22 16.72 -6.98
N TRP A 95 -9.91 16.48 -7.08
CA TRP A 95 -9.21 16.31 -8.33
C TRP A 95 -8.19 15.18 -8.17
N GLY A 96 -8.04 14.35 -9.21
CA GLY A 96 -7.09 13.23 -9.21
C GLY A 96 -6.91 12.65 -10.61
N TYR A 97 -6.03 11.67 -10.71
CA TYR A 97 -5.74 10.94 -11.94
C TYR A 97 -5.19 9.54 -11.64
N ILE A 98 -5.24 8.62 -12.60
CA ILE A 98 -4.67 7.29 -12.47
C ILE A 98 -3.16 7.35 -12.75
N THR A 99 -2.38 6.94 -11.76
CA THR A 99 -0.92 6.84 -11.85
C THR A 99 -0.45 5.47 -12.32
N SER A 100 0.80 5.38 -12.78
CA SER A 100 1.48 4.11 -13.11
C SER A 100 1.70 3.16 -11.92
N GLY A 101 1.60 3.67 -10.69
CA GLY A 101 1.65 2.90 -9.44
C GLY A 101 1.82 3.80 -8.22
N GLY A 102 1.79 3.22 -7.01
CA GLY A 102 1.84 3.98 -5.75
C GLY A 102 3.08 4.88 -5.60
N SER A 103 4.22 4.51 -6.20
CA SER A 103 5.42 5.35 -6.19
C SER A 103 5.21 6.70 -6.88
N GLU A 104 4.50 6.72 -8.01
CA GLU A 104 4.16 7.96 -8.70
C GLU A 104 3.12 8.77 -7.89
N SER A 105 2.15 8.09 -7.26
CA SER A 105 1.15 8.75 -6.43
C SER A 105 1.79 9.48 -5.24
N ASN A 106 2.71 8.81 -4.53
CA ASN A 106 3.46 9.41 -3.41
C ASN A 106 4.34 10.58 -3.87
N LEU A 107 4.98 10.46 -5.04
CA LEU A 107 5.74 11.55 -5.65
C LEU A 107 4.85 12.76 -5.97
N ALA A 108 3.68 12.52 -6.58
CA ALA A 108 2.71 13.56 -6.90
C ALA A 108 2.24 14.27 -5.64
N ALA A 109 2.00 13.52 -4.55
CA ALA A 109 1.60 14.05 -3.26
C ALA A 109 2.59 15.09 -2.72
N ILE A 110 3.87 14.73 -2.66
CA ILE A 110 4.91 15.64 -2.19
C ILE A 110 5.04 16.83 -3.15
N LYS A 111 5.04 16.58 -4.47
CA LYS A 111 5.15 17.64 -5.47
C LYS A 111 4.03 18.66 -5.38
N PHE A 112 2.79 18.25 -5.11
CA PHE A 112 1.68 19.17 -4.89
C PHE A 112 1.83 19.98 -3.61
N ALA A 113 2.23 19.34 -2.52
CA ALA A 113 2.50 20.05 -1.26
C ALA A 113 3.65 21.07 -1.41
N LEU A 114 4.75 20.71 -2.07
CA LEU A 114 5.85 21.63 -2.37
C LEU A 114 5.39 22.83 -3.20
N LYS A 115 4.52 22.61 -4.20
CA LYS A 115 3.94 23.71 -4.98
C LYS A 115 3.04 24.62 -4.14
N LEU A 116 2.22 24.04 -3.26
CA LEU A 116 1.32 24.78 -2.38
C LEU A 116 2.07 25.69 -1.41
N PHE A 117 3.19 25.22 -0.87
CA PHE A 117 3.92 25.93 0.19
C PHE A 117 4.95 26.93 -0.32
N ARG A 118 5.29 26.92 -1.60
CA ARG A 118 6.25 27.86 -2.20
C ARG A 118 5.88 29.33 -1.89
N PRO A 119 6.89 30.18 -1.61
CA PRO A 119 8.33 29.90 -1.64
C PRO A 119 8.88 29.28 -0.33
N ARG A 120 8.03 28.94 0.64
CA ARG A 120 8.48 28.45 1.95
C ARG A 120 8.97 27.01 1.82
N LYS A 121 10.06 26.72 2.53
CA LYS A 121 10.64 25.38 2.66
C LYS A 121 9.87 24.58 3.72
N PRO A 122 9.18 23.48 3.36
CA PRO A 122 8.47 22.65 4.31
C PRO A 122 9.38 21.59 4.94
N ILE A 123 8.93 21.01 6.06
CA ILE A 123 9.50 19.82 6.68
C ILE A 123 8.61 18.61 6.31
N LEU A 124 9.19 17.60 5.69
CA LEU A 124 8.55 16.32 5.40
C LEU A 124 8.72 15.37 6.57
N VAL A 125 7.61 14.90 7.13
CA VAL A 125 7.56 13.92 8.22
C VAL A 125 6.99 12.61 7.70
N PHE A 126 7.73 11.53 7.90
CA PHE A 126 7.31 10.17 7.54
C PHE A 126 7.94 9.20 8.53
N SER A 127 7.46 7.96 8.61
CA SER A 127 8.00 6.97 9.54
C SER A 127 9.00 6.04 8.84
N LYS A 128 9.81 5.31 9.62
CA LYS A 128 10.67 4.25 9.06
C LYS A 128 9.91 3.13 8.35
N GLU A 129 8.61 2.97 8.65
CA GLU A 129 7.72 1.98 8.03
C GLU A 129 7.04 2.52 6.76
N THR A 130 7.22 3.81 6.44
CA THR A 130 6.74 4.40 5.19
C THR A 130 7.40 3.74 3.99
N HIS A 131 6.63 3.55 2.92
CA HIS A 131 7.12 2.87 1.73
C HIS A 131 8.38 3.54 1.15
N TYR A 132 9.36 2.73 0.76
CA TYR A 132 10.68 3.17 0.31
C TYR A 132 10.65 4.15 -0.89
N SER A 133 9.50 4.27 -1.59
CA SER A 133 9.33 5.27 -2.66
C SER A 133 9.57 6.70 -2.17
N ILE A 134 9.30 6.98 -0.88
CA ILE A 134 9.62 8.29 -0.28
C ILE A 134 11.13 8.50 -0.20
N ILE A 135 11.89 7.49 0.25
CA ILE A 135 13.36 7.56 0.28
C ILE A 135 13.92 7.75 -1.14
N LYS A 136 13.44 6.98 -2.11
CA LYS A 136 13.84 7.17 -3.52
C LYS A 136 13.55 8.57 -4.03
N PHE A 137 12.43 9.17 -3.63
CA PHE A 137 12.16 10.56 -3.99
C PHE A 137 13.17 11.52 -3.36
N LEU A 138 13.49 11.33 -2.08
CA LEU A 138 14.47 12.15 -1.37
C LEU A 138 15.86 12.08 -2.01
N ASP A 139 16.28 10.91 -2.53
CA ASP A 139 17.54 10.77 -3.25
C ASP A 139 17.63 11.65 -4.51
N PHE A 140 16.48 11.98 -5.12
CA PHE A 140 16.40 12.86 -6.30
C PHE A 140 15.99 14.30 -5.96
N CYS A 141 15.58 14.58 -4.72
CA CYS A 141 15.10 15.89 -4.31
C CYS A 141 16.25 16.72 -3.73
N GLU A 142 16.49 17.91 -4.28
CA GLU A 142 17.48 18.80 -3.69
C GLU A 142 17.06 19.23 -2.28
N SER A 143 18.00 19.17 -1.34
CA SER A 143 17.79 19.56 0.07
C SER A 143 17.41 21.03 0.26
N SER A 144 17.53 21.85 -0.79
CA SER A 144 17.04 23.24 -0.81
C SER A 144 15.51 23.33 -0.82
N PHE A 145 14.81 22.30 -1.32
CA PHE A 145 13.35 22.31 -1.49
C PHE A 145 12.56 21.83 -0.28
N LEU A 146 13.14 20.98 0.58
CA LEU A 146 12.49 20.45 1.77
C LEU A 146 13.54 20.00 2.81
N ASP A 147 13.17 20.08 4.08
CA ASP A 147 13.84 19.34 5.16
C ASP A 147 13.03 18.07 5.45
N CYS A 148 13.62 17.08 6.11
CA CYS A 148 12.90 15.86 6.44
C CYS A 148 13.21 15.33 7.84
N VAL A 149 12.23 14.65 8.42
CA VAL A 149 12.27 14.01 9.73
C VAL A 149 11.67 12.61 9.62
N ILE A 150 12.41 11.63 10.13
CA ILE A 150 11.94 10.25 10.25
C ILE A 150 11.36 10.07 11.66
N ALA A 151 10.03 9.94 11.75
CA ALA A 151 9.33 9.66 12.99
C ALA A 151 9.54 8.20 13.42
N PRO A 152 9.60 7.93 14.74
CA PRO A 152 9.72 6.57 15.24
C PRO A 152 8.37 5.85 15.07
N THR A 153 8.39 4.54 15.26
CA THR A 153 7.15 3.74 15.26
C THR A 153 7.04 2.92 16.52
N ASN A 154 5.82 2.59 16.89
CA ASN A 154 5.57 1.61 17.95
C ASN A 154 5.78 0.16 17.44
N LEU A 155 5.58 -0.82 18.33
CA LEU A 155 5.70 -2.25 18.04
C LEU A 155 4.79 -2.70 16.89
N SER A 156 3.60 -2.12 16.78
CA SER A 156 2.62 -2.48 15.75
C SER A 156 3.02 -2.00 14.35
N GLY A 157 3.96 -1.04 14.27
CA GLY A 157 4.45 -0.43 13.05
C GLY A 157 3.78 0.89 12.69
N GLN A 158 3.01 1.48 13.61
CA GLN A 158 2.39 2.79 13.41
C GLN A 158 3.38 3.90 13.78
N MET A 159 3.35 5.00 13.04
CA MET A 159 4.02 6.24 13.40
C MET A 159 3.62 6.64 14.83
N ASP A 160 4.62 6.84 15.69
CA ASP A 160 4.39 7.23 17.07
C ASP A 160 4.08 8.73 17.15
N HIS A 161 2.80 9.05 17.20
CA HIS A 161 2.31 10.42 17.32
C HIS A 161 2.71 11.09 18.64
N THR A 162 3.09 10.32 19.67
CA THR A 162 3.52 10.90 20.96
C THR A 162 4.95 11.43 20.89
N GLN A 163 5.77 10.91 19.98
CA GLN A 163 7.19 11.28 19.82
C GLN A 163 7.47 12.12 18.56
N ILE A 164 6.48 12.30 17.68
CA ILE A 164 6.65 13.05 16.41
C ILE A 164 7.14 14.48 16.65
N TRP A 165 6.64 15.15 17.69
CA TRP A 165 7.00 16.53 17.99
C TRP A 165 8.45 16.63 18.48
N ASP A 166 8.88 15.73 19.36
CA ASP A 166 10.22 15.78 19.96
C ASP A 166 11.32 15.75 18.90
N ILE A 167 11.09 15.04 17.78
CA ILE A 167 12.02 15.00 16.65
C ILE A 167 11.86 16.23 15.74
N LEU A 168 10.63 16.68 15.50
CA LEU A 168 10.35 17.83 14.65
C LEU A 168 10.84 19.15 15.28
N GLU A 169 10.75 19.29 16.60
CA GLU A 169 11.02 20.54 17.34
C GLU A 169 12.40 21.12 17.04
N ALA A 170 13.41 20.25 16.89
CA ALA A 170 14.79 20.65 16.63
C ALA A 170 15.00 21.38 15.29
N CYS A 171 14.11 21.17 14.32
CA CYS A 171 14.17 21.81 13.00
C CYS A 171 12.94 22.69 12.69
N TYR A 172 11.97 22.76 13.60
CA TYR A 172 10.76 23.54 13.42
C TYR A 172 10.97 25.02 13.75
N SER A 173 10.30 25.89 13.00
CA SER A 173 10.18 27.31 13.31
C SER A 173 8.73 27.75 13.10
N PRO A 174 8.20 28.69 13.90
CA PRO A 174 6.84 29.16 13.73
C PRO A 174 6.55 29.61 12.29
N GLY A 175 5.50 29.03 11.68
CA GLY A 175 5.13 29.32 10.30
C GLY A 175 5.77 28.42 9.24
N THR A 176 6.70 27.53 9.62
CA THR A 176 7.23 26.48 8.74
C THR A 176 6.10 25.50 8.37
N PRO A 177 5.88 25.22 7.08
CA PRO A 177 4.93 24.21 6.67
C PRO A 177 5.42 22.79 6.96
N VAL A 178 4.49 21.89 7.26
CA VAL A 178 4.76 20.49 7.57
C VAL A 178 3.96 19.60 6.61
N ILE A 179 4.65 18.67 5.98
CA ILE A 179 4.06 17.65 5.11
C ILE A 179 4.16 16.32 5.86
N VAL A 180 3.05 15.70 6.20
CA VAL A 180 3.02 14.38 6.85
C VAL A 180 2.66 13.32 5.82
N ILE A 181 3.45 12.26 5.73
CA ILE A 181 3.10 11.03 5.02
C ILE A 181 2.57 10.04 6.06
N ALA A 182 1.24 9.98 6.20
CA ALA A 182 0.57 9.01 7.03
C ALA A 182 0.37 7.72 6.22
N THR A 183 1.06 6.66 6.61
CA THR A 183 0.95 5.35 5.96
C THR A 183 -0.22 4.62 6.57
N LEU A 184 -1.23 4.39 5.75
CA LEU A 184 -2.36 3.59 6.12
C LEU A 184 -2.11 2.19 5.50
N GLY A 185 -1.89 1.18 6.33
CA GLY A 185 -1.49 -0.16 5.87
C GLY A 185 -0.02 -0.24 5.43
N THR A 186 0.91 -0.21 6.40
CA THR A 186 2.35 -0.37 6.16
C THR A 186 2.67 -1.70 5.48
N THR A 187 3.75 -1.73 4.70
CA THR A 187 4.04 -2.86 3.79
C THR A 187 4.32 -4.16 4.53
N MET A 188 5.02 -4.11 5.67
CA MET A 188 5.44 -5.33 6.39
C MET A 188 4.45 -5.78 7.46
N LYS A 189 3.80 -4.85 8.16
CA LYS A 189 2.96 -5.15 9.34
C LYS A 189 1.48 -4.84 9.12
N GLY A 190 1.13 -4.15 8.02
CA GLY A 190 -0.24 -3.68 7.78
C GLY A 190 -0.73 -2.66 8.82
N ALA A 191 0.20 -1.94 9.44
CA ALA A 191 -0.10 -0.94 10.47
C ALA A 191 -0.75 0.29 9.85
N THR A 192 -1.57 1.02 10.62
CA THR A 192 -2.24 2.23 10.14
C THR A 192 -1.89 3.40 11.05
N ASP A 193 -1.25 4.43 10.49
CA ASP A 193 -0.98 5.66 11.23
C ASP A 193 -2.27 6.36 11.65
N ASP A 194 -2.32 6.86 12.88
CA ASP A 194 -3.47 7.61 13.40
C ASP A 194 -3.39 9.07 12.93
N VAL A 195 -4.07 9.35 11.81
CA VAL A 195 -4.06 10.67 11.18
C VAL A 195 -4.60 11.75 12.12
N LEU A 196 -5.65 11.43 12.89
CA LEU A 196 -6.29 12.41 13.76
C LEU A 196 -5.37 12.79 14.91
N LYS A 197 -4.74 11.80 15.55
CA LYS A 197 -3.78 12.04 16.64
C LYS A 197 -2.51 12.76 16.17
N ILE A 198 -1.98 12.40 15.00
CA ILE A 198 -0.83 13.11 14.42
C ILE A 198 -1.18 14.60 14.19
N ARG A 199 -2.36 14.88 13.63
CA ARG A 199 -2.81 16.26 13.40
C ARG A 199 -3.02 17.01 14.70
N GLU A 200 -3.69 16.38 15.67
CA GLU A 200 -3.96 16.95 17.00
C GLU A 200 -2.64 17.42 17.64
N VAL A 201 -1.64 16.54 17.74
CA VAL A 201 -0.34 16.86 18.33
C VAL A 201 0.35 18.01 17.60
N LEU A 202 0.40 17.98 16.27
CA LEU A 202 1.08 19.04 15.50
C LEU A 202 0.36 20.40 15.64
N LEU A 203 -0.97 20.42 15.65
CA LEU A 203 -1.76 21.64 15.81
C LEU A 203 -1.61 22.22 17.23
N GLU A 204 -1.66 21.38 18.26
CA GLU A 204 -1.46 21.79 19.66
C GLU A 204 -0.08 22.40 19.90
N LYS A 205 0.95 21.88 19.22
CA LYS A 205 2.32 22.36 19.30
C LYS A 205 2.60 23.60 18.44
N GLY A 206 1.60 24.12 17.73
CA GLY A 206 1.67 25.41 17.04
C GLY A 206 1.88 25.33 15.52
N VAL A 207 1.85 24.14 14.92
CA VAL A 207 1.77 24.02 13.45
C VAL A 207 0.40 24.52 13.01
N ARG A 208 0.34 25.62 12.28
CA ARG A 208 -0.94 26.17 11.83
C ARG A 208 -1.65 25.22 10.85
N LYS A 209 -2.98 25.22 10.87
CA LYS A 209 -3.81 24.38 9.98
C LYS A 209 -3.53 24.62 8.49
N ASP A 210 -3.29 25.86 8.09
CA ASP A 210 -2.92 26.24 6.70
C ASP A 210 -1.51 25.81 6.29
N ASN A 211 -0.71 25.38 7.26
CA ASN A 211 0.66 24.93 7.09
C ASN A 211 0.81 23.41 7.22
N LEU A 212 -0.25 22.68 7.54
CA LEU A 212 -0.22 21.23 7.69
C LEU A 212 -0.84 20.56 6.46
N TYR A 213 -0.02 19.82 5.73
CA TYR A 213 -0.45 18.98 4.61
C TYR A 213 -0.30 17.51 4.97
N VAL A 214 -1.38 16.75 4.95
CA VAL A 214 -1.36 15.31 5.25
C VAL A 214 -1.64 14.52 3.99
N HIS A 215 -0.69 13.71 3.57
CA HIS A 215 -0.90 12.68 2.57
C HIS A 215 -1.20 11.34 3.27
N ALA A 216 -2.36 10.76 2.97
CA ALA A 216 -2.65 9.37 3.31
C ALA A 216 -2.17 8.43 2.18
N ASP A 217 -1.05 7.75 2.43
CA ASP A 217 -0.63 6.62 1.59
C ASP A 217 -1.49 5.42 1.98
N ALA A 218 -2.54 5.20 1.21
CA ALA A 218 -3.51 4.13 1.40
C ALA A 218 -3.36 3.05 0.31
N ALA A 219 -2.13 2.87 -0.21
CA ALA A 219 -1.89 2.06 -1.40
C ALA A 219 -2.50 0.65 -1.32
N LEU A 220 -2.36 -0.03 -0.17
CA LEU A 220 -2.87 -1.39 0.02
C LEU A 220 -4.39 -1.40 0.23
N ASN A 221 -4.82 -0.80 1.34
CA ASN A 221 -6.15 -1.03 1.89
C ASN A 221 -7.15 0.09 1.58
N GLY A 222 -6.69 1.17 0.93
CA GLY A 222 -7.41 2.44 0.79
C GLY A 222 -8.73 2.39 0.07
N GLY A 223 -9.11 1.25 -0.47
CA GLY A 223 -10.45 1.14 -1.01
C GLY A 223 -11.38 0.15 -0.31
N PHE A 224 -10.96 -0.66 0.66
CA PHE A 224 -11.95 -1.38 1.49
C PHE A 224 -12.13 -0.78 2.88
N TRP A 225 -11.28 0.14 3.31
CA TRP A 225 -11.42 0.73 4.65
C TRP A 225 -12.70 1.50 4.90
N HIS A 226 -13.37 1.97 3.85
CA HIS A 226 -14.69 2.57 4.02
C HIS A 226 -15.74 1.58 4.56
N LEU A 227 -15.45 0.28 4.48
CA LEU A 227 -16.26 -0.79 5.08
C LEU A 227 -16.03 -0.93 6.59
N ASP A 228 -14.94 -0.38 7.12
CA ASP A 228 -14.60 -0.38 8.55
C ASP A 228 -14.41 1.05 9.06
N LYS A 229 -15.51 1.80 9.07
CA LYS A 229 -15.52 3.21 9.52
C LYS A 229 -15.12 3.39 10.98
N ALA A 230 -15.16 2.33 11.80
CA ALA A 230 -14.75 2.40 13.20
C ALA A 230 -13.24 2.59 13.31
N ASN A 231 -12.46 1.90 12.47
CA ASN A 231 -11.00 1.99 12.46
C ASN A 231 -10.47 3.04 11.46
N TYR A 232 -11.27 3.46 10.46
CA TYR A 232 -10.84 4.37 9.40
C TYR A 232 -11.84 5.50 9.14
N PRO A 233 -11.98 6.46 10.07
CA PRO A 233 -12.99 7.52 9.99
C PRO A 233 -12.57 8.74 9.14
N TYR A 234 -11.52 8.62 8.32
CA TYR A 234 -10.86 9.78 7.70
C TYR A 234 -11.62 10.32 6.49
N GLN A 235 -11.68 11.65 6.38
CA GLN A 235 -12.27 12.36 5.26
C GLN A 235 -11.23 13.14 4.46
N LEU A 236 -11.27 13.00 3.14
CA LEU A 236 -10.47 13.79 2.21
C LEU A 236 -10.94 15.24 2.22
N GLY A 237 -10.00 16.18 2.26
CA GLY A 237 -10.25 17.61 2.42
C GLY A 237 -10.34 18.09 3.88
N ASN A 238 -10.74 17.21 4.80
CA ASN A 238 -10.85 17.54 6.24
C ASN A 238 -9.64 17.06 7.04
N ASP A 239 -9.37 15.75 7.00
CA ASP A 239 -8.31 15.10 7.76
C ASP A 239 -7.05 14.90 6.91
N THR A 240 -7.26 14.58 5.63
CA THR A 240 -6.18 14.35 4.67
C THR A 240 -6.32 15.31 3.50
N ASN A 241 -5.20 15.76 2.95
CA ASN A 241 -5.17 16.63 1.78
C ASN A 241 -5.07 15.83 0.47
N LEU A 242 -4.47 14.64 0.52
CA LEU A 242 -4.34 13.76 -0.64
C LEU A 242 -4.32 12.30 -0.23
N LEU A 243 -5.01 11.48 -1.01
CA LEU A 243 -5.13 10.04 -0.86
C LEU A 243 -4.49 9.30 -2.04
N SER A 244 -3.76 8.22 -1.78
CA SER A 244 -3.25 7.32 -2.83
C SER A 244 -3.76 5.90 -2.64
N ILE A 245 -4.26 5.27 -3.70
CA ILE A 245 -4.79 3.90 -3.69
C ILE A 245 -4.15 3.12 -4.84
N SER A 246 -3.60 1.92 -4.59
CA SER A 246 -3.03 1.09 -5.66
C SER A 246 -4.05 0.08 -6.18
N GLY A 247 -4.52 0.32 -7.39
CA GLY A 247 -5.52 -0.50 -8.04
C GLY A 247 -5.12 -1.96 -8.32
N TYR A 248 -3.81 -2.26 -8.43
CA TYR A 248 -3.33 -3.62 -8.70
C TYR A 248 -3.16 -4.47 -7.43
N LYS A 249 -3.23 -3.86 -6.23
CA LYS A 249 -3.15 -4.58 -4.96
C LYS A 249 -4.47 -5.27 -4.68
N CYS A 250 -5.27 -4.77 -3.75
CA CYS A 250 -6.51 -5.44 -3.34
C CYS A 250 -7.59 -5.38 -4.42
N TRP A 251 -7.59 -4.31 -5.21
CA TRP A 251 -8.64 -3.99 -6.17
C TRP A 251 -8.58 -4.74 -7.49
N LYS A 252 -7.40 -5.23 -7.88
CA LYS A 252 -7.09 -5.71 -9.25
C LYS A 252 -7.96 -5.03 -10.33
N ILE A 253 -8.12 -3.69 -10.26
CA ILE A 253 -9.30 -2.92 -10.74
C ILE A 253 -10.21 -3.76 -11.64
N ARG A 254 -11.08 -4.55 -11.01
CA ARG A 254 -12.02 -5.42 -11.71
C ARG A 254 -13.25 -4.59 -12.00
N LEU A 255 -13.21 -3.92 -13.15
CA LEU A 255 -14.04 -2.77 -13.46
C LEU A 255 -15.55 -2.92 -13.26
N LEU A 256 -16.16 -4.12 -13.10
CA LEU A 256 -17.63 -4.19 -13.19
C LEU A 256 -18.39 -5.25 -12.36
N GLN A 257 -17.81 -6.16 -11.57
CA GLN A 257 -18.62 -7.28 -11.00
C GLN A 257 -18.12 -7.92 -9.68
N PHE A 258 -17.85 -7.15 -8.62
CA PHE A 258 -17.46 -7.75 -7.33
C PHE A 258 -18.14 -7.10 -6.13
N ASP A 259 -18.60 -7.95 -5.22
CA ASP A 259 -19.01 -7.56 -3.87
C ASP A 259 -17.75 -7.42 -3.00
N TRP A 260 -17.25 -6.19 -2.89
CA TRP A 260 -16.04 -5.86 -2.13
C TRP A 260 -16.20 -6.15 -0.64
N GLN A 261 -17.42 -6.00 -0.10
CA GLN A 261 -17.69 -6.33 1.29
C GLN A 261 -17.55 -7.83 1.52
N GLN A 262 -18.10 -8.64 0.62
CA GLN A 262 -17.94 -10.09 0.68
C GLN A 262 -16.48 -10.51 0.54
N GLU A 263 -15.74 -10.00 -0.46
CA GLU A 263 -14.33 -10.36 -0.64
C GLU A 263 -13.47 -9.96 0.57
N TYR A 264 -13.70 -8.77 1.13
CA TYR A 264 -13.00 -8.32 2.33
C TYR A 264 -13.32 -9.20 3.56
N ASN A 265 -14.60 -9.50 3.79
CA ASN A 265 -15.03 -10.39 4.88
C ASN A 265 -14.37 -11.77 4.75
N MET A 266 -14.33 -12.33 3.55
CA MET A 266 -13.64 -13.60 3.29
C MET A 266 -12.14 -13.54 3.61
N CYS A 267 -11.47 -12.42 3.27
CA CYS A 267 -10.06 -12.23 3.62
C CYS A 267 -9.89 -12.16 5.14
N GLN A 268 -10.74 -11.41 5.85
CA GLN A 268 -10.71 -11.31 7.31
C GLN A 268 -10.98 -12.65 8.02
N GLU A 269 -11.92 -13.45 7.52
CA GLU A 269 -12.16 -14.80 8.04
C GLU A 269 -10.94 -15.71 7.89
N ARG A 270 -10.26 -15.63 6.73
CA ARG A 270 -9.03 -16.39 6.48
C ARG A 270 -7.87 -15.90 7.35
N VAL A 271 -7.75 -14.59 7.59
CA VAL A 271 -6.75 -14.05 8.53
C VAL A 271 -6.92 -14.70 9.91
N LYS A 272 -8.14 -14.73 10.45
CA LYS A 272 -8.46 -15.37 11.74
C LYS A 272 -8.17 -16.87 11.72
N HIS A 273 -8.47 -17.54 10.61
CA HIS A 273 -8.20 -18.97 10.45
C HIS A 273 -6.69 -19.25 10.47
N ILE A 274 -5.90 -18.51 9.69
CA ILE A 274 -4.44 -18.66 9.64
C ILE A 274 -3.84 -18.35 11.02
N GLU A 275 -4.27 -17.29 11.69
CA GLU A 275 -3.81 -16.96 13.05
C GLU A 275 -4.03 -18.13 14.03
N SER A 276 -5.22 -18.74 14.00
CA SER A 276 -5.54 -19.90 14.82
C SER A 276 -4.63 -21.09 14.52
N MET A 277 -4.29 -21.31 13.24
CA MET A 277 -3.41 -22.41 12.84
C MET A 277 -1.94 -22.14 13.20
N LEU A 278 -1.43 -20.92 13.01
CA LEU A 278 -0.10 -20.51 13.46
C LEU A 278 0.06 -20.70 14.97
N ARG A 279 -0.95 -20.30 15.75
CA ARG A 279 -0.97 -20.48 17.21
C ARG A 279 -0.88 -21.95 17.63
N LYS A 280 -1.52 -22.86 16.90
CA LYS A 280 -1.43 -24.31 17.15
C LYS A 280 -0.03 -24.88 16.89
N LEU A 281 0.75 -24.22 16.03
CA LEU A 281 2.15 -24.55 15.73
C LEU A 281 3.16 -23.82 16.65
N ASP A 282 2.69 -23.16 17.72
CA ASP A 282 3.51 -22.28 18.58
C ASP A 282 4.26 -21.18 17.79
N ILE A 283 3.63 -20.67 16.72
CA ILE A 283 4.15 -19.55 15.93
C ILE A 283 3.46 -18.26 16.40
N GLU A 284 4.27 -17.32 16.89
CA GLU A 284 3.80 -15.97 17.21
C GLU A 284 3.42 -15.21 15.93
N SER A 285 2.37 -14.41 16.04
CA SER A 285 1.95 -13.50 14.97
C SER A 285 1.61 -12.11 15.52
N LEU A 286 1.70 -11.13 14.64
CA LEU A 286 1.26 -9.76 14.80
C LEU A 286 0.27 -9.44 13.67
N ILE A 287 -0.95 -9.08 14.05
CA ILE A 287 -2.03 -8.72 13.12
C ILE A 287 -2.62 -7.40 13.61
N ASN A 288 -2.49 -6.36 12.79
CA ASN A 288 -3.07 -5.06 13.07
C ASN A 288 -4.60 -5.07 12.84
N PRO A 289 -5.38 -4.22 13.54
CA PRO A 289 -6.82 -4.09 13.31
C PRO A 289 -7.14 -3.91 11.83
N ALA A 290 -8.10 -4.69 11.32
CA ALA A 290 -8.55 -4.70 9.91
C ALA A 290 -7.47 -4.90 8.84
N SER A 291 -6.26 -5.28 9.26
CA SER A 291 -5.20 -5.68 8.35
C SER A 291 -5.54 -7.03 7.71
N ILE A 292 -5.11 -7.19 6.45
CA ILE A 292 -5.05 -8.49 5.77
C ILE A 292 -3.63 -9.05 5.74
N ILE A 293 -2.69 -8.39 6.43
CA ILE A 293 -1.31 -8.83 6.58
C ILE A 293 -1.15 -9.52 7.93
N ILE A 294 -0.53 -10.70 7.90
CA ILE A 294 -0.09 -11.42 9.09
C ILE A 294 1.43 -11.36 9.12
N CYS A 295 1.99 -10.64 10.09
CA CYS A 295 3.42 -10.62 10.35
C CYS A 295 3.78 -11.72 11.36
N PHE A 296 4.87 -12.44 11.12
CA PHE A 296 5.35 -13.52 11.97
C PHE A 296 6.87 -13.62 11.88
N PRO A 297 7.55 -14.33 12.80
CA PRO A 297 9.00 -14.51 12.73
C PRO A 297 9.42 -15.19 11.42
N LYS A 298 10.62 -14.88 10.93
CA LYS A 298 11.15 -15.42 9.67
C LYS A 298 11.09 -16.97 9.66
N PRO A 299 10.36 -17.59 8.71
CA PRO A 299 10.27 -19.04 8.61
C PRO A 299 11.51 -19.64 7.91
N PRO A 300 11.63 -20.98 7.83
CA PRO A 300 12.68 -21.66 7.07
C PRO A 300 12.76 -21.19 5.60
N GLN A 301 13.96 -21.28 5.02
CA GLN A 301 14.26 -20.74 3.69
C GLN A 301 13.43 -21.39 2.57
N GLU A 302 13.10 -22.66 2.73
CA GLU A 302 12.28 -23.46 1.81
C GLU A 302 10.84 -22.93 1.77
N ILE A 303 10.28 -22.56 2.93
CA ILE A 303 8.96 -21.95 3.04
C ILE A 303 8.96 -20.57 2.39
N ILE A 304 10.00 -19.78 2.64
CA ILE A 304 10.18 -18.45 2.04
C ILE A 304 10.14 -18.54 0.51
N GLN A 305 10.90 -19.47 -0.06
CA GLN A 305 11.00 -19.64 -1.52
C GLN A 305 9.71 -20.18 -2.12
N LYS A 306 9.07 -21.17 -1.48
CA LYS A 306 7.86 -21.81 -2.00
C LYS A 306 6.66 -20.86 -2.02
N TYR A 307 6.54 -20.02 -1.01
CA TYR A 307 5.39 -19.10 -0.83
C TYR A 307 5.72 -17.64 -1.14
N VAL A 308 6.93 -17.38 -1.64
CA VAL A 308 7.40 -16.07 -2.10
C VAL A 308 7.32 -15.02 -0.99
N LEU A 309 7.75 -15.39 0.22
CA LEU A 309 7.58 -14.54 1.41
C LEU A 309 8.70 -13.48 1.52
N PRO A 310 8.37 -12.18 1.64
CA PRO A 310 9.38 -11.17 1.90
C PRO A 310 9.89 -11.28 3.34
N THR A 311 11.18 -10.96 3.53
CA THR A 311 11.79 -10.91 4.85
C THR A 311 12.39 -9.54 5.12
N HIS A 312 12.36 -9.13 6.38
CA HIS A 312 12.86 -7.85 6.85
C HIS A 312 13.41 -7.99 8.26
N TYR A 313 14.40 -7.16 8.60
CA TYR A 313 14.82 -7.02 9.98
C TYR A 313 14.06 -5.85 10.62
N ASP A 314 13.30 -6.14 11.66
CA ASP A 314 12.62 -5.17 12.48
C ASP A 314 13.33 -5.01 13.83
N GLU A 315 13.51 -3.78 14.30
CA GLU A 315 14.23 -3.53 15.55
C GLU A 315 13.48 -4.01 16.80
N HIS A 316 12.16 -4.13 16.76
CA HIS A 316 11.34 -4.55 17.89
C HIS A 316 10.98 -6.05 17.85
N LEU A 317 11.07 -6.69 16.68
CA LEU A 317 10.62 -8.07 16.46
C LEU A 317 11.75 -9.01 16.00
N GLY A 318 12.87 -8.47 15.51
CA GLY A 318 13.97 -9.20 14.91
C GLY A 318 13.71 -9.55 13.45
N ASN A 319 14.19 -10.70 12.98
CA ASN A 319 13.95 -11.14 11.61
C ASN A 319 12.50 -11.60 11.46
N ILE A 320 11.73 -10.87 10.65
CA ILE A 320 10.32 -11.12 10.40
C ILE A 320 10.06 -11.48 8.94
N SER A 321 8.92 -12.09 8.73
CA SER A 321 8.28 -12.32 7.44
C SER A 321 6.81 -11.90 7.54
N HIS A 322 6.13 -11.82 6.40
CA HIS A 322 4.69 -11.69 6.40
C HIS A 322 4.06 -12.46 5.24
N LEU A 323 2.75 -12.61 5.33
CA LEU A 323 1.88 -13.00 4.22
C LEU A 323 0.71 -12.02 4.11
N VAL A 324 0.16 -11.88 2.91
CA VAL A 324 -0.96 -11.00 2.58
C VAL A 324 -2.16 -11.84 2.13
N VAL A 325 -3.22 -11.82 2.92
CA VAL A 325 -4.45 -12.59 2.68
C VAL A 325 -5.34 -11.86 1.69
N LEU A 326 -5.08 -12.07 0.41
CA LEU A 326 -5.86 -11.52 -0.70
C LEU A 326 -6.88 -12.53 -1.25
N PRO A 327 -7.82 -12.11 -2.13
CA PRO A 327 -8.87 -12.97 -2.64
C PRO A 327 -8.39 -14.28 -3.30
N HIS A 328 -7.17 -14.32 -3.84
CA HIS A 328 -6.58 -15.51 -4.44
C HIS A 328 -6.02 -16.52 -3.44
N VAL A 329 -5.81 -16.10 -2.19
CA VAL A 329 -5.34 -16.98 -1.10
C VAL A 329 -6.50 -17.87 -0.67
N THR A 330 -6.61 -19.05 -1.27
CA THR A 330 -7.68 -20.02 -0.99
C THR A 330 -7.42 -20.82 0.28
N LYS A 331 -8.44 -21.54 0.75
CA LYS A 331 -8.29 -22.47 1.88
C LYS A 331 -7.22 -23.53 1.58
N ASP A 332 -7.18 -24.07 0.36
CA ASP A 332 -6.21 -25.11 -0.01
C ASP A 332 -4.77 -24.60 0.03
N ILE A 333 -4.54 -23.35 -0.39
CA ILE A 333 -3.22 -22.70 -0.29
C ILE A 333 -2.83 -22.52 1.18
N VAL A 334 -3.76 -22.07 2.02
CA VAL A 334 -3.55 -21.93 3.47
C VAL A 334 -3.25 -23.28 4.12
N ASP A 335 -4.05 -24.30 3.86
CA ASP A 335 -3.85 -25.64 4.41
C ASP A 335 -2.49 -26.21 4.00
N SER A 336 -2.11 -26.03 2.73
CA SER A 336 -0.79 -26.44 2.23
C SER A 336 0.34 -25.68 2.94
N PHE A 337 0.20 -24.37 3.10
CA PHE A 337 1.19 -23.54 3.80
C PHE A 337 1.40 -23.97 5.25
N ILE A 338 0.31 -24.22 5.98
CA ILE A 338 0.36 -24.68 7.37
C ILE A 338 0.95 -26.10 7.46
N LEU A 339 0.61 -26.99 6.54
CA LEU A 339 1.18 -28.34 6.48
C LEU A 339 2.69 -28.29 6.29
N ASP A 340 3.16 -27.50 5.32
CA ASP A 340 4.58 -27.37 5.02
C ASP A 340 5.35 -26.74 6.19
N LEU A 341 4.79 -25.70 6.83
CA LEU A 341 5.36 -25.12 8.05
C LEU A 341 5.53 -26.18 9.14
N ASN A 342 4.48 -26.96 9.42
CA ASN A 342 4.54 -28.03 10.42
C ASN A 342 5.59 -29.09 10.08
N GLN A 343 5.75 -29.46 8.80
CA GLN A 343 6.77 -30.42 8.37
C GLN A 343 8.20 -29.91 8.57
N HIS A 344 8.46 -28.62 8.34
CA HIS A 344 9.80 -28.04 8.49
C HIS A 344 10.14 -27.71 9.95
N LEU A 345 9.13 -27.36 10.75
CA LEU A 345 9.31 -26.93 12.13
C LEU A 345 9.25 -28.09 13.14
N GLY A 346 8.44 -29.12 12.86
CA GLY A 346 8.16 -30.19 13.82
C GLY A 346 7.59 -29.61 15.12
N ASP A 347 8.18 -29.98 16.27
CA ASP A 347 7.78 -29.47 17.59
C ASP A 347 8.33 -28.06 17.90
N LYS A 348 9.08 -27.43 16.99
CA LYS A 348 9.70 -26.12 17.22
C LYS A 348 8.75 -24.99 16.79
N GLY A 349 8.30 -24.19 17.74
CA GLY A 349 7.61 -22.93 17.45
C GLY A 349 8.51 -21.86 16.83
N LEU A 350 7.90 -20.73 16.45
CA LEU A 350 8.61 -19.53 16.02
C LEU A 350 8.17 -18.35 16.88
N ARG A 351 9.12 -17.67 17.53
CA ARG A 351 8.83 -16.51 18.38
C ARG A 351 9.57 -15.26 17.92
N PHE A 352 8.98 -14.10 18.18
CA PHE A 352 9.66 -12.84 17.91
C PHE A 352 10.85 -12.68 18.87
N VAL A 353 11.96 -12.14 18.39
CA VAL A 353 13.21 -12.12 19.14
C VAL A 353 13.18 -11.08 20.28
N TYR A 354 12.62 -9.91 20.01
CA TYR A 354 12.68 -8.75 20.93
C TYR A 354 11.32 -8.30 21.48
N ARG A 355 10.26 -9.11 21.31
CA ARG A 355 8.89 -8.74 21.71
C ARG A 355 8.73 -8.50 23.22
N GLN A 356 9.57 -9.12 24.05
CA GLN A 356 9.50 -9.02 25.51
C GLN A 356 10.25 -7.81 26.08
N SER A 357 11.03 -7.07 25.29
CA SER A 357 11.80 -5.90 25.75
C SER A 357 10.99 -4.60 25.88
N LEU A 358 9.67 -4.65 25.69
CA LEU A 358 8.80 -3.46 25.57
C LEU A 358 7.49 -3.56 26.37
N VAL A 359 7.38 -4.49 27.33
CA VAL A 359 6.27 -4.52 28.30
C VAL A 359 6.61 -3.69 29.52
#